data_AF-A0A964ATL3-F1
#
_entry.id   AF-A0A964ATL3-F1
#
_cell.length_a   1.000
_cell.length_b   1.000
_cell.length_c   1.000
_cell.angle_alpha   90.00
_cell.angle_beta   90.00
_cell.angle_gamma   90.00
#
_symmetry.space_group_name_H-M   'P 1'
#
loop_
_entity.id
_entity.type
_entity.pdbx_description
1 polymer ?
#
loop_
_entity_poly.entity_id
_entity_poly.type
_entity_poly.pdbx_seq_one_letter_code
_entity_poly.pdbx_strand_id
1 'polypeptide(L)'
;MKASGEKIQEALETVQHLMKEAVRIEQLRDQLTGLPNDLALSERLAEAVERYVQQSRRFWVGFVEIDRFKRLNDAFGYQNADKLLQKVATHMEIAARDYFAGRLVVAFRAHGDEFFFLGDIEEDEPETIFADIHGSLEHFRESIKRVEIRVSGMRETMRCTVSIGWAVGDDAPDTPTARRIRILLEEAVNYAKRKGRDQVVRYSAEVEKSVVHSIRDHCPSCESHFSADIPEEKVLKDPLWCPNCGHRVDRPPSPPSPGVRQIQQISV
;
A
#
# COMPACT_ATOMS: atom_id res chain seq x y z
N MET A 1 -10.99 45.25 -36.11
CA MET A 1 -10.28 44.01 -36.47
C MET A 1 -9.26 43.56 -35.42
N LYS A 2 -8.32 44.40 -34.93
CA LYS A 2 -7.34 44.00 -33.88
C LYS A 2 -7.97 43.44 -32.59
N ALA A 3 -8.96 44.13 -32.02
CA ALA A 3 -9.65 43.68 -30.80
C ALA A 3 -10.42 42.35 -30.94
N SER A 4 -10.72 41.91 -32.18
CA SER A 4 -11.35 40.61 -32.44
C SER A 4 -10.31 39.49 -32.54
N GLY A 5 -9.10 39.80 -33.02
CA GLY A 5 -7.98 38.85 -33.05
C GLY A 5 -7.39 38.60 -31.67
N GLU A 6 -7.30 39.64 -30.83
CA GLU A 6 -6.85 39.52 -29.43
C GLU A 6 -7.80 38.67 -28.59
N LYS A 7 -9.13 38.85 -28.73
CA LYS A 7 -10.12 38.00 -28.04
C LYS A 7 -10.08 36.53 -28.50
N ILE A 8 -9.80 36.28 -29.78
CA ILE A 8 -9.67 34.91 -30.30
C ILE A 8 -8.39 34.26 -29.78
N GLN A 9 -7.29 35.03 -29.68
CA GLN A 9 -6.02 34.55 -29.13
C GLN A 9 -6.13 34.20 -27.65
N GLU A 10 -6.75 35.06 -26.85
CA GLU A 10 -6.98 34.83 -25.42
C GLU A 10 -7.91 33.63 -25.16
N ALA A 11 -8.95 33.46 -25.99
CA ALA A 11 -9.80 32.28 -25.96
C ALA A 11 -9.04 31.01 -26.35
N LEU A 12 -8.15 31.06 -27.34
CA LEU A 12 -7.33 29.92 -27.77
C LEU A 12 -6.35 29.50 -26.67
N GLU A 13 -5.69 30.44 -26.00
CA GLU A 13 -4.79 30.18 -24.87
C GLU A 13 -5.54 29.55 -23.70
N THR A 14 -6.74 30.05 -23.39
CA THR A 14 -7.61 29.48 -22.36
C THR A 14 -7.99 28.04 -22.70
N VAL A 15 -8.43 27.77 -23.94
CA VAL A 15 -8.78 26.41 -24.37
C VAL A 15 -7.56 25.48 -24.32
N GLN A 16 -6.39 25.93 -24.76
CA GLN A 16 -5.15 25.15 -24.68
C GLN A 16 -4.77 24.82 -23.22
N HIS A 17 -4.95 25.77 -22.30
CA HIS A 17 -4.72 25.55 -20.88
C HIS A 17 -5.69 24.50 -20.31
N LEU A 18 -7.00 24.65 -20.56
CA LEU A 18 -8.02 23.69 -20.12
C LEU A 18 -7.79 22.29 -20.69
N MET A 19 -7.38 22.18 -21.96
CA MET A 19 -7.05 20.88 -22.56
C MET A 19 -5.83 20.24 -21.87
N LYS A 20 -4.80 21.02 -21.53
CA LYS A 20 -3.64 20.51 -20.80
C LYS A 20 -4.02 20.03 -19.40
N GLU A 21 -4.87 20.77 -18.70
CA GLU A 21 -5.37 20.37 -17.38
C GLU A 21 -6.24 19.11 -17.45
N ALA A 22 -7.13 19.01 -18.43
CA ALA A 22 -7.95 17.81 -18.63
C ALA A 22 -7.08 16.57 -18.89
N VAL A 23 -6.07 16.69 -19.76
CA VAL A 23 -5.09 15.61 -20.01
C VAL A 23 -4.36 15.23 -18.72
N ARG A 24 -3.96 16.21 -17.91
CA ARG A 24 -3.29 15.94 -16.63
C ARG A 24 -4.21 15.22 -15.65
N ILE A 25 -5.47 15.64 -15.51
CA ILE A 25 -6.45 14.99 -14.63
C ILE A 25 -6.66 13.53 -15.06
N GLU A 26 -6.76 13.28 -16.36
CA GLU A 26 -6.93 11.93 -16.90
C GLU A 26 -5.72 11.04 -16.63
N GLN A 27 -4.51 11.59 -16.72
CA GLN A 27 -3.27 10.89 -16.38
C GLN A 27 -3.13 10.55 -14.90
N LEU A 28 -3.89 11.23 -14.03
CA LEU A 28 -3.89 11.02 -12.58
C LEU A 28 -5.02 10.09 -12.10
N ARG A 29 -5.80 9.51 -13.01
CA ARG A 29 -6.89 8.58 -12.69
C ARG A 29 -6.58 7.14 -13.14
N ASP A 30 -7.07 6.20 -12.35
CA ASP A 30 -7.11 4.79 -12.70
C ASP A 30 -8.33 4.53 -13.58
N GLN A 31 -8.09 4.01 -14.80
CA GLN A 31 -9.11 3.84 -15.83
C GLN A 31 -10.19 2.82 -15.47
N LEU A 32 -9.87 1.85 -14.61
CA LEU A 32 -10.83 0.80 -14.24
C LEU A 32 -11.80 1.29 -13.16
N THR A 33 -11.28 1.99 -12.16
CA THR A 33 -12.02 2.33 -10.93
C THR A 33 -12.43 3.79 -10.83
N GLY A 34 -11.81 4.67 -11.62
CA GLY A 34 -12.01 6.12 -11.56
C GLY A 34 -11.28 6.81 -10.40
N LEU A 35 -10.72 6.07 -9.44
CA LEU A 35 -9.94 6.64 -8.35
C LEU A 35 -8.66 7.32 -8.86
N PRO A 36 -8.12 8.32 -8.14
CA PRO A 36 -6.75 8.76 -8.31
C PRO A 36 -5.76 7.57 -8.32
N ASN A 37 -4.78 7.59 -9.25
CA ASN A 37 -3.86 6.47 -9.46
C ASN A 37 -2.58 6.55 -8.61
N ASP A 38 -1.65 5.60 -8.80
CA ASP A 38 -0.36 5.56 -8.08
C ASP A 38 0.51 6.82 -8.30
N LEU A 39 0.40 7.46 -9.47
CA LEU A 39 1.09 8.73 -9.73
C LEU A 39 0.50 9.84 -8.87
N ALA A 40 -0.83 9.97 -8.81
CA ALA A 40 -1.51 10.92 -7.95
C ALA A 40 -1.24 10.68 -6.46
N LEU A 41 -1.20 9.42 -6.04
CA LEU A 41 -0.82 9.03 -4.67
C LEU A 41 0.60 9.49 -4.35
N SER A 42 1.55 9.24 -5.26
CA SER A 42 2.95 9.58 -5.08
C SER A 42 3.16 11.09 -4.97
N GLU A 43 2.51 11.88 -5.84
CA GLU A 43 2.52 13.35 -5.77
C GLU A 43 1.95 13.82 -4.42
N ARG A 44 0.76 13.33 -4.04
CA ARG A 44 0.08 13.76 -2.82
C ARG A 44 0.83 13.37 -1.54
N LEU A 45 1.45 12.20 -1.51
CA LEU A 45 2.24 11.74 -0.38
C LEU A 45 3.54 12.55 -0.24
N ALA A 46 4.18 12.90 -1.36
CA ALA A 46 5.35 13.79 -1.34
C ALA A 46 4.99 15.17 -0.77
N GLU A 47 3.86 15.76 -1.20
CA GLU A 47 3.35 17.02 -0.65
C GLU A 47 3.03 16.93 0.85
N ALA A 48 2.40 15.83 1.31
CA ALA A 48 2.08 15.63 2.72
C ALA A 48 3.34 15.53 3.58
N VAL A 49 4.36 14.81 3.09
CA VAL A 49 5.68 14.73 3.72
C VAL A 49 6.35 16.10 3.80
N GLU A 50 6.33 16.87 2.71
CA GLU A 50 6.92 18.21 2.70
C GLU A 50 6.24 19.14 3.71
N ARG A 51 4.90 19.13 3.77
CA ARG A 51 4.13 19.88 4.77
C ARG A 51 4.45 19.45 6.20
N TYR A 52 4.62 18.15 6.45
CA TYR A 52 5.04 17.66 7.76
C TYR A 52 6.41 18.20 8.15
N VAL A 53 7.40 18.11 7.26
CA VAL A 53 8.78 18.57 7.54
C VAL A 53 8.85 20.08 7.73
N GLN A 54 8.13 20.86 6.92
CA GLN A 54 8.24 22.33 6.93
C GLN A 54 7.31 22.99 7.95
N GLN A 55 6.14 22.41 8.21
CA GLN A 55 5.04 23.05 8.93
C GLN A 55 4.58 22.25 10.15
N SER A 56 5.21 21.10 10.45
CA SER A 56 4.76 20.16 11.49
C SER A 56 3.30 19.68 11.32
N ARG A 57 2.76 19.81 10.10
CA ARG A 57 1.41 19.34 9.77
C ARG A 57 1.41 17.84 9.59
N ARG A 58 0.75 17.14 10.50
CA ARG A 58 0.71 15.69 10.55
C ARG A 58 -0.24 15.17 9.48
N PHE A 59 -0.02 13.93 9.07
CA PHE A 59 -0.87 13.22 8.13
C PHE A 59 -0.88 11.73 8.48
N TRP A 60 -1.84 11.01 7.94
CA TRP A 60 -1.92 9.56 8.02
C TRP A 60 -2.14 8.95 6.65
N VAL A 61 -1.69 7.71 6.49
CA VAL A 61 -1.87 6.92 5.28
C VAL A 61 -2.35 5.54 5.67
N GLY A 62 -3.37 5.03 4.99
CA GLY A 62 -3.84 3.66 5.11
C GLY A 62 -3.64 2.92 3.80
N PHE A 63 -2.92 1.81 3.82
CA PHE A 63 -2.76 0.88 2.71
C PHE A 63 -3.74 -0.28 2.89
N VAL A 64 -4.61 -0.46 1.90
CA VAL A 64 -5.64 -1.50 1.80
C VAL A 64 -5.25 -2.47 0.69
N GLU A 65 -5.17 -3.76 1.01
CA GLU A 65 -4.96 -4.81 0.00
C GLU A 65 -6.07 -5.87 0.10
N ILE A 66 -6.61 -6.29 -1.06
CA ILE A 66 -7.64 -7.32 -1.13
C ILE A 66 -7.02 -8.70 -0.84
N ASP A 67 -7.56 -9.39 0.15
CA ASP A 67 -7.04 -10.68 0.55
C ASP A 67 -7.25 -11.74 -0.54
N ARG A 68 -6.14 -12.38 -0.92
CA ARG A 68 -6.11 -13.51 -1.86
C ARG A 68 -6.68 -13.14 -3.24
N PHE A 69 -6.52 -11.89 -3.69
CA PHE A 69 -7.03 -11.42 -4.98
C PHE A 69 -6.63 -12.31 -6.16
N LYS A 70 -5.38 -12.80 -6.21
CA LYS A 70 -4.96 -13.76 -7.23
C LYS A 70 -5.85 -15.01 -7.30
N ARG A 71 -6.26 -15.57 -6.16
CA ARG A 71 -7.17 -16.73 -6.15
C ARG A 71 -8.56 -16.38 -6.66
N LEU A 72 -9.02 -15.14 -6.43
CA LEU A 72 -10.28 -14.65 -6.98
C LEU A 72 -10.19 -14.49 -8.50
N ASN A 73 -9.08 -13.96 -9.02
CA ASN A 73 -8.79 -13.93 -10.46
C ASN A 73 -8.81 -15.34 -11.06
N ASP A 74 -8.10 -16.28 -10.44
CA ASP A 74 -7.98 -17.65 -10.94
C ASP A 74 -9.33 -18.38 -10.92
N ALA A 75 -10.20 -18.10 -9.94
CA ALA A 75 -11.49 -18.77 -9.77
C ALA A 75 -12.62 -18.15 -10.62
N PHE A 76 -12.67 -16.82 -10.74
CA PHE A 76 -13.81 -16.12 -11.35
C PHE A 76 -13.46 -15.38 -12.65
N GLY A 77 -12.19 -15.36 -13.03
CA GLY A 77 -11.68 -14.66 -14.21
C GLY A 77 -11.54 -13.15 -14.02
N TYR A 78 -10.66 -12.56 -14.83
CA TYR A 78 -10.29 -11.13 -14.74
C TYR A 78 -11.50 -10.18 -14.82
N GLN A 79 -12.47 -10.44 -15.69
CA GLN A 79 -13.64 -9.57 -15.85
C GLN A 79 -14.51 -9.47 -14.58
N ASN A 80 -14.59 -10.54 -13.79
CA ASN A 80 -15.35 -10.52 -12.54
C ASN A 80 -14.52 -9.94 -11.40
N ALA A 81 -13.21 -10.13 -11.41
CA ALA A 81 -12.30 -9.48 -10.48
C ALA A 81 -12.21 -7.96 -10.71
N ASP A 82 -12.30 -7.49 -11.95
CA ASP A 82 -12.41 -6.08 -12.28
C ASP A 82 -13.64 -5.43 -11.64
N LYS A 83 -14.78 -6.13 -11.64
CA LYS A 83 -16.00 -5.68 -10.94
C LYS A 83 -15.81 -5.62 -9.43
N LEU A 84 -15.01 -6.53 -8.87
CA LEU A 84 -14.63 -6.47 -7.46
C LEU A 84 -13.79 -5.23 -7.18
N LEU A 85 -12.77 -4.96 -7.98
CA LEU A 85 -11.95 -3.76 -7.85
C LEU A 85 -12.78 -2.48 -7.92
N GLN A 86 -13.69 -2.39 -8.90
CA GLN A 86 -14.64 -1.28 -9.03
C GLN A 86 -15.54 -1.14 -7.80
N LYS A 87 -16.04 -2.26 -7.27
CA LYS A 87 -16.90 -2.23 -6.09
C LYS A 87 -16.14 -1.78 -4.84
N VAL A 88 -14.92 -2.27 -4.63
CA VAL A 88 -14.04 -1.83 -3.53
C VAL A 88 -13.75 -0.34 -3.66
N ALA A 89 -13.44 0.15 -4.85
CA ALA A 89 -13.22 1.57 -5.10
C ALA A 89 -14.42 2.44 -4.74
N THR A 90 -15.64 2.06 -5.16
CA THR A 90 -16.86 2.78 -4.76
C THR A 90 -17.04 2.82 -3.24
N HIS A 91 -16.73 1.71 -2.55
CA HIS A 91 -16.81 1.67 -1.09
C HIS A 91 -15.74 2.53 -0.42
N MET A 92 -14.56 2.66 -1.02
CA MET A 92 -13.53 3.56 -0.53
C MET A 92 -13.93 5.02 -0.66
N GLU A 93 -14.53 5.43 -1.78
CA GLU A 93 -15.03 6.81 -1.93
C GLU A 93 -16.11 7.14 -0.89
N ILE A 94 -17.02 6.20 -0.64
CA ILE A 94 -18.04 6.34 0.41
C ILE A 94 -17.39 6.47 1.78
N ALA A 95 -16.42 5.60 2.09
CA ALA A 95 -15.73 5.63 3.38
C ALA A 95 -14.94 6.94 3.59
N ALA A 96 -14.21 7.40 2.56
CA ALA A 96 -13.47 8.66 2.59
C ALA A 96 -14.37 9.86 2.92
N ARG A 97 -15.61 9.84 2.41
CA ARG A 97 -16.60 10.90 2.66
C ARG A 97 -17.31 10.76 4.01
N ASP A 98 -17.71 9.54 4.37
CA ASP A 98 -18.72 9.34 5.42
C ASP A 98 -18.14 8.80 6.75
N TYR A 99 -16.98 8.13 6.73
CA TYR A 99 -16.49 7.39 7.91
C TYR A 99 -15.50 8.19 8.76
N PHE A 100 -14.75 9.12 8.16
CA PHE A 100 -13.66 9.83 8.84
C PHE A 100 -14.10 11.13 9.54
N ALA A 101 -15.34 11.19 10.02
CA ALA A 101 -15.90 12.29 10.82
C ALA A 101 -15.71 13.71 10.22
N GLY A 102 -15.89 13.84 8.90
CA GLY A 102 -15.79 15.12 8.21
C GLY A 102 -14.36 15.56 7.84
N ARG A 103 -13.35 14.74 8.14
CA ARG A 103 -11.97 14.97 7.69
C ARG A 103 -11.85 14.84 6.18
N LEU A 104 -10.98 15.65 5.58
CA LEU A 104 -10.66 15.52 4.16
C LEU A 104 -9.75 14.29 3.97
N VAL A 105 -10.33 13.23 3.42
CA VAL A 105 -9.63 11.99 3.09
C VAL A 105 -9.75 11.74 1.59
N VAL A 106 -8.65 11.36 0.95
CA VAL A 106 -8.63 10.99 -0.46
C VAL A 106 -8.32 9.50 -0.58
N ALA A 107 -9.13 8.80 -1.38
CA ALA A 107 -8.90 7.41 -1.74
C ALA A 107 -8.12 7.32 -3.07
N PHE A 108 -7.24 6.35 -3.20
CA PHE A 108 -6.41 6.10 -4.36
C PHE A 108 -6.43 4.61 -4.70
N ARG A 109 -6.19 4.28 -5.97
CA ARG A 109 -5.84 2.93 -6.40
C ARG A 109 -4.43 2.96 -6.98
N ALA A 110 -3.52 2.16 -6.43
CA ALA A 110 -2.16 2.08 -6.95
C ALA A 110 -2.08 1.10 -8.13
N HIS A 111 -1.81 -0.17 -7.85
CA HIS A 111 -1.70 -1.22 -8.85
C HIS A 111 -2.38 -2.50 -8.38
N GLY A 112 -2.93 -3.28 -9.32
CA GLY A 112 -3.60 -4.55 -8.98
C GLY A 112 -4.74 -4.37 -7.99
N ASP A 113 -4.60 -4.98 -6.82
CA ASP A 113 -5.52 -5.00 -5.68
C ASP A 113 -5.13 -4.06 -4.54
N GLU A 114 -4.22 -3.11 -4.81
CA GLU A 114 -3.69 -2.18 -3.82
C GLU A 114 -4.40 -0.82 -3.90
N PHE A 115 -4.88 -0.37 -2.75
CA PHE A 115 -5.57 0.89 -2.60
C PHE A 115 -5.08 1.65 -1.38
N PHE A 116 -5.25 2.97 -1.38
CA PHE A 116 -4.76 3.82 -0.30
C PHE A 116 -5.79 4.85 0.13
N PHE A 117 -5.78 5.17 1.42
CA PHE A 117 -6.35 6.40 1.97
C PHE A 117 -5.21 7.32 2.39
N LEU A 118 -5.36 8.62 2.16
CA LEU A 118 -4.48 9.65 2.70
C LEU A 118 -5.33 10.78 3.26
N GLY A 119 -5.05 11.17 4.50
CA GLY A 119 -5.71 12.28 5.17
C GLY A 119 -4.74 13.12 6.00
N ASP A 120 -5.05 14.40 6.15
CA ASP A 120 -4.32 15.30 7.02
C ASP A 120 -4.78 15.12 8.48
N ILE A 121 -3.92 15.45 9.44
CA ILE A 121 -4.23 15.54 10.87
C ILE A 121 -3.97 16.98 11.29
N GLU A 122 -5.03 17.70 11.61
CA GLU A 122 -4.95 19.09 12.05
C GLU A 122 -4.40 19.18 13.49
N GLU A 123 -3.83 20.34 13.84
CA GLU A 123 -3.19 20.55 15.16
C GLU A 123 -4.17 20.50 16.33
N ASP A 124 -5.45 20.82 16.10
CA ASP A 124 -6.51 20.87 17.10
C ASP A 124 -7.29 19.54 17.24
N GLU A 125 -6.87 18.49 16.51
CA GLU A 125 -7.47 17.16 16.64
C GLU A 125 -7.19 16.58 18.04
N PRO A 126 -8.17 15.87 18.64
CA PRO A 126 -8.05 15.34 19.99
C PRO A 126 -7.01 14.21 20.06
N GLU A 127 -6.55 13.88 21.27
CA GLU A 127 -5.63 12.76 21.49
C GLU A 127 -6.19 11.41 21.02
N THR A 128 -7.51 11.31 20.86
CA THR A 128 -8.21 10.12 20.35
C THR A 128 -8.11 9.93 18.85
N ILE A 129 -7.54 10.89 18.10
CA ILE A 129 -7.51 10.89 16.62
C ILE A 129 -7.02 9.57 16.03
N PHE A 130 -6.02 8.95 16.64
CA PHE A 130 -5.48 7.67 16.17
C PHE A 130 -6.45 6.50 16.38
N ALA A 131 -7.20 6.50 17.48
CA ALA A 131 -8.25 5.51 17.72
C ALA A 131 -9.43 5.74 16.75
N ASP A 132 -9.75 7.00 16.44
CA ASP A 132 -10.83 7.36 15.53
C ASP A 132 -10.51 6.96 14.07
N ILE A 133 -9.27 7.21 13.61
CA ILE A 133 -8.78 6.74 12.31
C ILE A 133 -8.82 5.21 12.25
N HIS A 134 -8.31 4.53 13.28
CA HIS A 134 -8.30 3.07 13.34
C HIS A 134 -9.72 2.49 13.32
N GLY A 135 -10.65 3.06 14.11
CA GLY A 135 -12.04 2.67 14.13
C GLY A 135 -12.75 2.89 12.79
N SER A 136 -12.42 3.98 12.08
CA SER A 136 -12.95 4.27 10.74
C SER A 136 -12.46 3.25 9.70
N LEU A 137 -11.18 2.87 9.77
CA LEU A 137 -10.61 1.82 8.92
C LEU A 137 -11.20 0.44 9.24
N GLU A 138 -11.45 0.13 10.51
CA GLU A 138 -12.13 -1.11 10.92
C GLU A 138 -13.58 -1.14 10.41
N HIS A 139 -14.29 -0.02 10.48
CA HIS A 139 -15.64 0.11 9.92
C HIS A 139 -15.61 -0.14 8.40
N PHE A 140 -14.65 0.46 7.69
CA PHE A 140 -14.46 0.22 6.26
C PHE A 140 -14.17 -1.26 5.97
N ARG A 141 -13.24 -1.90 6.70
CA ARG A 141 -12.92 -3.32 6.55
C ARG A 141 -14.17 -4.21 6.71
N GLU A 142 -14.93 -3.99 7.79
CA GLU A 142 -16.18 -4.72 8.04
C GLU A 142 -17.23 -4.46 6.95
N SER A 143 -17.28 -3.24 6.39
CA SER A 143 -18.17 -2.93 5.28
C SER A 143 -17.83 -3.78 4.04
N ILE A 144 -16.55 -3.91 3.69
CA ILE A 144 -16.08 -4.68 2.53
C ILE A 144 -16.37 -6.16 2.70
N LYS A 145 -16.14 -6.71 3.90
CA LYS A 145 -16.42 -8.12 4.22
C LYS A 145 -17.87 -8.54 3.97
N ARG A 146 -18.81 -7.60 4.05
CA ARG A 146 -20.24 -7.81 3.83
C ARG A 146 -20.67 -7.62 2.36
N VAL A 147 -19.77 -7.14 1.51
CA VAL A 147 -20.07 -6.91 0.09
C VAL A 147 -20.19 -8.25 -0.63
N GLU A 148 -21.32 -8.44 -1.31
CA GLU A 148 -21.53 -9.54 -2.25
C GLU A 148 -21.52 -9.01 -3.68
N ILE A 149 -20.66 -9.57 -4.50
CA ILE A 149 -20.55 -9.21 -5.92
C ILE A 149 -21.12 -10.35 -6.75
N ARG A 150 -22.15 -10.05 -7.53
CA ARG A 150 -22.71 -11.02 -8.47
C ARG A 150 -21.69 -11.31 -9.57
N VAL A 151 -21.37 -12.59 -9.75
CA VAL A 151 -20.45 -13.05 -10.78
C VAL A 151 -21.22 -13.24 -12.08
N SER A 152 -20.75 -12.62 -13.17
CA SER A 152 -21.41 -12.75 -14.46
C SER A 152 -21.38 -14.18 -14.97
N GLY A 153 -22.53 -14.70 -15.38
CA GLY A 153 -22.66 -16.06 -15.91
C GLY A 153 -22.68 -17.15 -14.83
N MET A 154 -22.67 -16.79 -13.55
CA MET A 154 -22.75 -17.74 -12.43
C MET A 154 -23.92 -17.39 -11.50
N ARG A 155 -24.44 -18.38 -10.78
CA ARG A 155 -25.45 -18.16 -9.72
C ARG A 155 -24.85 -17.75 -8.38
N GLU A 156 -23.53 -17.84 -8.27
CA GLU A 156 -22.77 -17.59 -7.04
C GLU A 156 -22.41 -16.10 -6.89
N THR A 157 -22.17 -15.69 -5.66
CA THR A 157 -21.62 -14.37 -5.33
C THR A 157 -20.18 -14.51 -4.87
N MET A 158 -19.36 -13.53 -5.25
CA MET A 158 -17.99 -13.38 -4.77
C MET A 158 -17.99 -12.46 -3.55
N ARG A 159 -17.23 -12.87 -2.54
CA ARG A 159 -16.92 -12.06 -1.35
C ARG A 159 -15.41 -11.96 -1.21
N CYS A 160 -14.95 -10.88 -0.59
CA CYS A 160 -13.55 -10.69 -0.25
C CYS A 160 -13.42 -10.09 1.16
N THR A 161 -12.21 -10.15 1.69
CA THR A 161 -11.79 -9.37 2.86
C THR A 161 -10.63 -8.49 2.44
N VAL A 162 -10.29 -7.51 3.27
CA VAL A 162 -9.11 -6.65 3.06
C VAL A 162 -8.24 -6.67 4.31
N SER A 163 -6.93 -6.66 4.10
CA SER A 163 -5.95 -6.41 5.14
C SER A 163 -5.50 -4.95 5.02
N ILE A 164 -5.53 -4.22 6.13
CA ILE A 164 -5.22 -2.78 6.13
C ILE A 164 -4.04 -2.51 7.05
N GLY A 165 -3.00 -1.87 6.54
CA GLY A 165 -1.88 -1.35 7.30
C GLY A 165 -1.93 0.17 7.27
N TRP A 166 -1.78 0.86 8.40
CA TRP A 166 -1.79 2.33 8.41
C TRP A 166 -0.70 2.92 9.28
N ALA A 167 -0.21 4.10 8.92
CA ALA A 167 0.87 4.80 9.59
C ALA A 167 0.60 6.31 9.60
N VAL A 168 1.30 7.03 10.47
CA VAL A 168 1.30 8.50 10.54
C VAL A 168 2.67 9.04 10.17
N GLY A 169 2.75 10.31 9.75
CA GLY A 169 4.01 10.96 9.39
C GLY A 169 5.09 10.83 10.48
N ASP A 170 4.68 10.90 11.74
CA ASP A 170 5.54 10.77 12.92
C ASP A 170 6.17 9.38 13.11
N ASP A 171 5.66 8.34 12.45
CA ASP A 171 6.20 6.98 12.56
C ASP A 171 7.55 6.84 11.83
N ALA A 172 7.97 7.85 11.05
CA ALA A 172 9.28 7.92 10.40
C ALA A 172 10.03 9.23 10.74
N PRO A 173 10.32 9.51 12.03
CA PRO A 173 10.77 10.84 12.46
C PRO A 173 12.15 11.22 11.89
N ASP A 174 13.05 10.25 11.73
CA ASP A 174 14.42 10.49 11.27
C ASP A 174 14.53 10.58 9.74
N THR A 175 13.59 10.00 9.01
CA THR A 175 13.58 9.93 7.53
C THR A 175 12.15 9.95 6.96
N PRO A 176 11.38 11.04 7.18
CA PRO A 176 10.03 11.16 6.67
C PRO A 176 10.09 11.37 5.17
N THR A 177 10.16 10.29 4.41
CA THR A 177 10.12 10.29 2.94
C THR A 177 8.92 9.49 2.48
N ALA A 178 8.33 9.85 1.34
CA ALA A 178 7.22 9.08 0.76
C ALA A 178 7.56 7.59 0.62
N ARG A 179 8.81 7.30 0.23
CA ARG A 179 9.33 5.93 0.15
C ARG A 179 9.36 5.23 1.51
N ARG A 180 9.85 5.88 2.57
CA ARG A 180 9.89 5.26 3.91
C ARG A 180 8.48 4.99 4.41
N ILE A 181 7.54 5.93 4.25
CA ILE A 181 6.14 5.73 4.63
C ILE A 181 5.52 4.54 3.90
N ARG A 182 5.75 4.38 2.59
CA ARG A 182 5.28 3.18 1.85
C ARG A 182 5.81 1.88 2.44
N ILE A 183 7.09 1.83 2.81
CA ILE A 183 7.70 0.65 3.46
C ILE A 183 6.98 0.34 4.78
N LEU A 184 6.71 1.33 5.63
CA LEU A 184 6.00 1.12 6.90
C LEU A 184 4.60 0.53 6.70
N LEU A 185 3.89 1.01 5.67
CA LEU A 185 2.55 0.54 5.31
C LEU A 185 2.59 -0.92 4.82
N GLU A 186 3.56 -1.25 3.96
CA GLU A 186 3.78 -2.61 3.47
C GLU A 186 4.09 -3.58 4.62
N GLU A 187 4.92 -3.16 5.57
CA GLU A 187 5.23 -3.94 6.78
C GLU A 187 3.97 -4.21 7.62
N ALA A 188 3.13 -3.20 7.82
CA ALA A 188 1.86 -3.33 8.56
C ALA A 188 0.85 -4.25 7.86
N VAL A 189 0.67 -4.11 6.53
CA VAL A 189 -0.19 -5.01 5.74
C VAL A 189 0.35 -6.43 5.77
N ASN A 190 1.66 -6.63 5.62
CA ASN A 190 2.26 -7.95 5.66
C ASN A 190 2.12 -8.59 7.05
N TYR A 191 2.25 -7.82 8.12
CA TYR A 191 1.96 -8.26 9.48
C TYR A 191 0.49 -8.73 9.61
N ALA A 192 -0.46 -7.91 9.15
CA ALA A 192 -1.88 -8.28 9.11
C ALA A 192 -2.12 -9.61 8.37
N LYS A 193 -1.50 -9.78 7.20
CA LYS A 193 -1.63 -11.02 6.40
C LYS A 193 -1.08 -12.25 7.12
N ARG A 194 0.04 -12.11 7.85
CA ARG A 194 0.63 -13.20 8.64
C ARG A 194 -0.20 -13.55 9.87
N LYS A 195 -0.85 -12.56 10.47
CA LYS A 195 -1.75 -12.73 11.62
C LYS A 195 -3.16 -13.22 11.27
N GLY A 196 -3.39 -13.61 10.01
CA GLY A 196 -4.63 -14.25 9.60
C GLY A 196 -5.45 -13.46 8.58
N ARG A 197 -4.98 -12.28 8.13
CA ARG A 197 -5.70 -11.37 7.21
C ARG A 197 -6.95 -10.76 7.85
N ASP A 198 -7.77 -10.05 7.07
CA ASP A 198 -9.04 -9.46 7.50
C ASP A 198 -8.92 -8.66 8.81
N GLN A 199 -7.92 -7.77 8.88
CA GLN A 199 -7.64 -6.97 10.07
C GLN A 199 -6.99 -5.63 9.72
N VAL A 200 -7.14 -4.65 10.61
CA VAL A 200 -6.48 -3.35 10.52
C VAL A 200 -5.33 -3.28 11.52
N VAL A 201 -4.12 -3.02 11.01
CA VAL A 201 -2.89 -2.93 11.79
C VAL A 201 -2.31 -1.54 11.66
N ARG A 202 -2.11 -0.86 12.80
CA ARG A 202 -1.26 0.34 12.83
C ARG A 202 0.20 -0.09 12.81
N TYR A 203 1.01 0.55 11.99
CA TYR A 203 2.45 0.43 12.09
C TYR A 203 2.93 0.79 13.50
N SER A 204 3.91 0.05 13.99
CA SER A 204 4.56 0.29 15.28
C SER A 204 5.92 -0.41 15.32
N ALA A 205 6.74 -0.11 16.32
CA ALA A 205 8.00 -0.81 16.54
C ALA A 205 7.85 -2.33 16.74
N GLU A 206 6.67 -2.83 17.16
CA GLU A 206 6.40 -4.28 17.22
C GLU A 206 6.24 -4.88 15.81
N VAL A 207 5.56 -4.16 14.92
CA VAL A 207 5.38 -4.55 13.52
C VAL A 207 6.74 -4.62 12.83
N GLU A 208 7.60 -3.62 13.03
CA GLU A 208 8.97 -3.57 12.48
C GLU A 208 9.82 -4.76 12.94
N LYS A 209 9.78 -5.09 14.25
CA LYS A 209 10.48 -6.27 14.79
C LYS A 209 9.94 -7.61 14.31
N SER A 210 8.73 -7.61 13.76
CA SER A 210 8.07 -8.81 13.24
C SER A 210 8.28 -8.97 11.73
N VAL A 211 9.13 -8.15 11.11
CA VAL A 211 9.48 -8.25 9.69
C VAL A 211 10.23 -9.56 9.46
N VAL A 212 9.68 -10.34 8.52
CA VAL A 212 10.21 -11.62 8.10
C VAL A 212 10.48 -11.56 6.60
N HIS A 213 11.59 -12.13 6.18
CA HIS A 213 11.97 -12.28 4.78
C HIS A 213 11.48 -13.63 4.28
N SER A 214 10.73 -13.62 3.18
CA SER A 214 10.31 -14.86 2.52
C SER A 214 11.44 -15.36 1.63
N ILE A 215 12.06 -16.46 2.03
CA ILE A 215 13.21 -17.03 1.34
C ILE A 215 12.73 -18.27 0.59
N ARG A 216 12.99 -18.30 -0.72
CA ARG A 216 12.77 -19.49 -1.53
C ARG A 216 13.97 -20.41 -1.45
N ASP A 217 13.72 -21.69 -1.24
CA ASP A 217 14.75 -22.70 -1.20
C ASP A 217 14.27 -24.00 -1.88
N HIS A 218 15.20 -24.92 -2.11
CA HIS A 218 14.96 -26.23 -2.69
C HIS A 218 15.35 -27.31 -1.68
N CYS A 219 14.42 -28.21 -1.37
CA CYS A 219 14.71 -29.32 -0.48
C CYS A 219 15.45 -30.44 -1.22
N PRO A 220 16.71 -30.77 -0.88
CA PRO A 220 17.44 -31.85 -1.56
C PRO A 220 16.87 -33.24 -1.26
N SER A 221 16.09 -33.40 -0.18
CA SER A 221 15.54 -34.69 0.22
C SER A 221 14.25 -35.08 -0.51
N CYS A 222 13.42 -34.12 -0.90
CA CYS A 222 12.14 -34.41 -1.56
C CYS A 222 11.91 -33.56 -2.82
N GLU A 223 12.94 -32.84 -3.27
CA GLU A 223 12.98 -32.03 -4.49
C GLU A 223 11.93 -30.91 -4.59
N SER A 224 11.22 -30.62 -3.49
CA SER A 224 10.21 -29.57 -3.48
C SER A 224 10.86 -28.19 -3.35
N HIS A 225 10.42 -27.25 -4.19
CA HIS A 225 10.64 -25.83 -3.94
C HIS A 225 9.66 -25.34 -2.86
N PHE A 226 10.17 -24.58 -1.89
CA PHE A 226 9.34 -23.99 -0.83
C PHE A 226 9.79 -22.57 -0.52
N SER A 227 8.90 -21.83 0.14
CA SER A 227 9.22 -20.54 0.75
C SER A 227 9.13 -20.68 2.26
N ALA A 228 10.05 -20.03 2.98
CA ALA A 228 10.00 -19.92 4.43
C ALA A 228 10.15 -18.46 4.85
N ASP A 229 9.29 -18.02 5.75
CA ASP A 229 9.31 -16.67 6.30
C ASP A 229 10.21 -16.65 7.54
N ILE A 230 11.34 -15.94 7.44
CA ILE A 230 12.37 -15.91 8.48
C ILE A 230 12.53 -14.48 9.01
N PRO A 231 12.52 -14.26 10.34
CA PRO A 231 12.86 -12.96 10.93
C PRO A 231 14.19 -12.42 10.40
N GLU A 232 14.29 -11.11 10.18
CA GLU A 232 15.48 -10.46 9.63
C GLU A 232 16.78 -10.90 10.33
N GLU A 233 16.78 -10.96 11.66
CA GLU A 233 17.93 -11.34 12.47
C GLU A 233 18.39 -12.80 12.29
N LYS A 234 17.53 -13.64 11.68
CA LYS A 234 17.74 -15.07 11.41
C LYS A 234 17.99 -15.38 9.95
N VAL A 235 17.82 -14.41 9.03
CA VAL A 235 17.98 -14.60 7.57
C VAL A 235 19.34 -15.16 7.17
N LEU A 236 20.40 -14.95 7.95
CA LEU A 236 21.73 -15.48 7.61
C LEU A 236 22.25 -16.55 8.59
N LYS A 237 21.46 -16.93 9.60
CA LYS A 237 21.95 -17.73 10.74
C LYS A 237 21.27 -19.08 10.90
N ASP A 238 19.97 -19.17 10.61
CA ASP A 238 19.20 -20.36 10.96
C ASP A 238 19.03 -21.31 9.75
N PRO A 239 19.13 -22.63 9.93
CA PRO A 239 18.74 -23.57 8.87
C PRO A 239 17.23 -23.52 8.63
N LEU A 240 16.81 -23.84 7.41
CA LEU A 240 15.39 -23.93 7.05
C LEU A 240 14.84 -25.33 7.28
N TRP A 241 13.52 -25.42 7.47
CA TRP A 241 12.82 -26.69 7.61
C TRP A 241 11.83 -26.84 6.46
N CYS A 242 12.01 -27.87 5.64
CA CYS A 242 11.14 -28.15 4.52
C CYS A 242 9.72 -28.45 5.01
N PRO A 243 8.68 -27.71 4.59
CA PRO A 243 7.32 -27.93 5.05
C PRO A 243 6.70 -29.23 4.50
N ASN A 244 7.29 -29.82 3.46
CA ASN A 244 6.77 -31.04 2.83
C ASN A 244 7.26 -32.32 3.53
N CYS A 245 8.55 -32.40 3.88
CA CYS A 245 9.15 -33.61 4.46
C CYS A 245 9.84 -33.41 5.81
N GLY A 246 9.89 -32.19 6.33
CA GLY A 246 10.60 -31.87 7.58
C GLY A 246 12.12 -31.92 7.47
N HIS A 247 12.69 -32.05 6.28
CA HIS A 247 14.14 -32.06 6.11
C HIS A 247 14.75 -30.69 6.45
N ARG A 248 15.86 -30.69 7.19
CA ARG A 248 16.65 -29.51 7.51
C ARG A 248 17.49 -29.11 6.29
N VAL A 249 17.25 -27.91 5.76
CA VAL A 249 18.00 -27.32 4.65
C VAL A 249 19.00 -26.32 5.23
N ASP A 250 20.26 -26.72 5.26
CA ASP A 250 21.35 -25.83 5.70
C ASP A 250 21.62 -24.78 4.63
N ARG A 251 21.73 -23.52 5.07
CA ARG A 251 21.99 -22.39 4.18
C ARG A 251 23.50 -22.11 4.15
N PRO A 252 24.10 -21.82 2.98
CA PRO A 252 25.51 -21.51 2.93
C PRO A 252 25.80 -20.26 3.78
N PRO A 253 26.93 -20.21 4.49
CA PRO A 253 27.35 -18.99 5.16
C PRO A 253 27.47 -17.88 4.11
N SER A 254 27.08 -16.65 4.47
CA SER A 254 27.22 -15.48 3.61
C SER A 254 28.64 -15.44 3.05
N PRO A 255 28.86 -15.22 1.74
CA PRO A 255 30.19 -14.83 1.30
C PRO A 255 30.56 -13.52 2.04
N PRO A 256 31.82 -13.36 2.52
CA PRO A 256 32.23 -12.12 3.13
C PRO A 256 31.99 -10.97 2.14
N SER A 257 31.45 -9.86 2.63
CA SER A 257 31.18 -8.66 1.83
C SER A 257 32.40 -8.30 0.99
N PRO A 258 32.28 -8.09 -0.33
CA PRO A 258 33.42 -7.66 -1.15
C PRO A 258 33.69 -6.18 -0.83
N GLY A 259 34.48 -5.93 0.21
CA GLY A 259 34.65 -4.55 0.70
C GLY A 259 35.64 -4.29 1.83
N VAL A 260 36.38 -5.28 2.33
CA VAL A 260 37.49 -5.01 3.26
C VAL A 260 38.79 -5.47 2.60
N ARG A 261 39.43 -4.56 1.87
CA ARG A 261 40.86 -4.71 1.56
C ARG A 261 41.58 -4.84 2.89
N GLN A 262 42.21 -5.98 3.14
CA GLN A 262 43.21 -6.09 4.20
C GLN A 262 44.25 -5.01 3.95
N ILE A 263 44.27 -3.99 4.81
CA ILE A 263 45.40 -3.10 4.95
C ILE A 263 46.52 -3.99 5.49
N GLN A 264 47.40 -4.47 4.61
CA GLN A 264 48.70 -4.97 5.03
C GLN A 264 49.41 -3.80 5.71
N GLN A 265 49.53 -3.89 7.04
CA GLN A 265 50.43 -3.05 7.79
C GLN A 265 51.86 -3.35 7.31
N ILE A 266 52.46 -2.36 6.66
CA ILE A 266 53.89 -2.27 6.47
C ILE A 266 54.48 -1.84 7.82
N SER A 267 55.36 -2.67 8.38
CA SER A 267 56.36 -2.41 9.42
C SER A 267 57.25 -3.65 9.39
N VAL A 268 58.53 -3.64 9.02
CA VAL A 268 59.63 -2.66 9.08
C VAL A 268 60.49 -2.80 7.82
#